data_AF-A0A5J4QQT3-F1
#
_entry.id   AF-A0A5J4QQT3-F1
#
_cell.length_a   1.000
_cell.length_b   1.000
_cell.length_c   1.000
_cell.angle_alpha   90.00
_cell.angle_beta   90.00
_cell.angle_gamma   90.00
#
_symmetry.space_group_name_H-M   'P 1'
#
loop_
_entity.id
_entity.type
_entity.pdbx_description
1 polymer ?
#
loop_
_entity_poly.entity_id
_entity_poly.type
_entity_poly.pdbx_seq_one_letter_code
_entity_poly.pdbx_strand_id
1 'polypeptide(L)' 'MKSIQSLTPQNVWKHFYSLTQVPRPSGFMQPITAFLLNFGKGLGLESFTDEAGNVIIRKPATAGMDDRKGVILQAHMDMV' A
#
# COMPACT_ATOMS: atom_id res chain seq x y z
N MET A 1 25.54 11.28 0.10
CA MET A 1 24.40 11.32 1.04
C MET A 1 23.92 9.90 1.28
N LYS A 2 23.64 9.51 2.53
CA LYS A 2 22.94 8.25 2.84
C LYS A 2 21.45 8.49 2.58
N SER A 3 20.85 7.78 1.62
CA SER A 3 19.41 7.82 1.37
C SER A 3 18.73 6.70 2.16
N ILE A 4 17.52 6.94 2.69
CA ILE A 4 16.74 5.86 3.30
C ILE A 4 16.45 4.74 2.30
N GLN A 5 16.48 5.05 1.00
CA GLN A 5 16.30 4.06 -0.05
C GLN A 5 17.43 3.04 -0.10
N SER A 6 18.61 3.26 0.49
CA SER A 6 19.70 2.26 0.50
C SER A 6 19.66 1.33 1.71
N LEU A 7 18.59 1.38 2.51
CA LEU A 7 18.44 0.53 3.71
C LEU A 7 17.85 -0.83 3.35
N THR A 8 18.23 -1.86 4.12
CA THR A 8 17.69 -3.21 4.01
C THR A 8 16.45 -3.36 4.90
N PRO A 9 15.37 -4.02 4.45
CA PRO A 9 15.15 -4.60 3.12
C PRO A 9 14.73 -3.55 2.08
N GLN A 10 15.36 -3.61 0.90
CA GLN A 10 15.24 -2.61 -0.16
C GLN A 10 13.79 -2.36 -0.61
N ASN A 11 12.98 -3.40 -0.69
CA ASN A 11 11.58 -3.30 -1.14
C ASN A 11 10.73 -2.46 -0.18
N VAL A 12 10.93 -2.63 1.13
CA VAL A 12 10.19 -1.87 2.14
C VAL A 12 10.59 -0.40 2.08
N TRP A 13 11.89 -0.10 2.07
CA TRP A 13 12.37 1.28 2.08
C TRP A 13 12.10 2.05 0.79
N LYS A 14 12.08 1.36 -0.37
CA LYS A 14 11.61 1.94 -1.62
C LYS A 14 10.16 2.41 -1.51
N HIS A 15 9.26 1.55 -1.04
CA HIS A 15 7.84 1.89 -0.91
C HIS A 15 7.59 2.93 0.18
N PHE A 16 8.31 2.84 1.30
CA PHE A 16 8.22 3.84 2.36
C PHE A 16 8.65 5.23 1.85
N TYR A 17 9.77 5.33 1.12
CA TYR A 17 10.19 6.59 0.52
C TYR A 17 9.15 7.15 -0.46
N SER A 18 8.55 6.31 -1.31
CA SER A 18 7.45 6.75 -2.19
C SER A 18 6.24 7.27 -1.40
N LEU A 19 5.91 6.61 -0.28
CA LEU A 19 4.80 7.02 0.59
C LEU A 19 5.07 8.37 1.26
N THR A 20 6.31 8.67 1.67
CA THR A 20 6.65 9.97 2.27
C THR A 20 6.59 11.14 1.29
N GLN A 21 6.57 10.87 -0.03
CA GLN A 21 6.38 11.91 -1.04
C GLN A 21 4.91 12.33 -1.18
N VAL A 22 3.98 11.64 -0.53
CA VAL A 22 2.54 11.93 -0.58
C VAL A 22 2.09 12.50 0.76
N PRO A 23 1.71 13.79 0.83
CA PRO A 23 1.11 14.36 2.03
C PRO A 23 -0.14 13.57 2.44
N ARG A 24 -0.15 13.10 3.69
CA ARG A 24 -1.22 12.23 4.24
C ARG A 24 -1.65 12.63 5.66
N PRO A 25 -1.91 13.92 5.96
CA PRO A 25 -2.35 14.31 7.30
C PRO A 25 -3.75 13.76 7.57
N SER A 26 -4.04 13.57 8.86
CA SER A 26 -5.36 13.14 9.34
C SER A 26 -6.46 14.08 8.78
N GLY A 27 -7.49 13.51 8.15
CA GLY A 27 -8.59 14.26 7.52
C GLY A 27 -8.38 14.68 6.06
N PHE A 28 -7.19 14.44 5.48
CA PHE A 28 -6.90 14.72 4.06
C PHE A 28 -6.46 13.46 3.33
N MET A 29 -7.43 12.57 3.07
CA MET A 29 -7.16 11.20 2.61
C MET A 29 -7.05 11.07 1.09
N GLN A 30 -7.57 12.02 0.33
CA GLN A 30 -7.73 11.88 -1.12
C GLN A 30 -6.40 11.59 -1.86
N PRO A 31 -5.27 12.28 -1.59
CA PRO A 31 -4.02 12.00 -2.29
C PRO A 31 -3.47 10.62 -1.96
N ILE A 32 -3.51 10.21 -0.68
CA ILE A 32 -2.96 8.92 -0.26
C ILE A 32 -3.83 7.76 -0.75
N THR A 33 -5.15 7.92 -0.75
CA THR A 33 -6.08 6.96 -1.34
C THR A 33 -5.81 6.77 -2.83
N ALA A 34 -5.70 7.88 -3.59
CA ALA A 34 -5.40 7.81 -5.02
C ALA A 34 -4.04 7.15 -5.30
N PHE A 35 -3.01 7.48 -4.51
CA PHE A 35 -1.68 6.87 -4.61
C PHE A 35 -1.74 5.35 -4.43
N LEU A 36 -2.41 4.87 -3.37
CA LEU A 36 -2.49 3.44 -3.06
C LEU A 36 -3.33 2.65 -4.08
N LEU A 37 -4.44 3.23 -4.55
CA LEU A 37 -5.25 2.61 -5.62
C LEU A 37 -4.46 2.50 -6.92
N ASN A 38 -3.72 3.55 -7.30
CA ASN A 38 -2.88 3.51 -8.50
C ASN A 38 -1.72 2.53 -8.35
N PHE A 39 -1.13 2.43 -7.14
CA PHE A 39 -0.11 1.43 -6.84
C PHE A 39 -0.63 0.00 -7.07
N GLY A 40 -1.78 -0.36 -6.48
CA GLY A 40 -2.36 -1.69 -6.65
C GLY A 40 -2.77 -1.98 -8.10
N LYS A 41 -3.44 -1.03 -8.77
CA LYS A 41 -3.81 -1.14 -10.19
C LYS A 41 -2.60 -1.26 -11.12
N GLY A 42 -1.53 -0.53 -10.83
CA GLY A 42 -0.27 -0.60 -11.58
C GLY A 42 0.43 -1.95 -11.48
N LEU A 43 0.13 -2.73 -10.43
CA LEU A 43 0.56 -4.12 -10.28
C LEU A 43 -0.41 -5.14 -10.90
N GLY A 44 -1.49 -4.67 -11.53
CA GLY A 44 -2.56 -5.53 -12.07
C GLY A 44 -3.42 -6.18 -11.00
N LEU A 45 -3.45 -5.63 -9.77
CA LEU A 45 -4.21 -6.16 -8.65
C LEU A 45 -5.57 -5.49 -8.52
N GLU A 46 -6.58 -6.26 -8.11
CA GLU A 46 -7.90 -5.72 -7.75
C GLU A 46 -7.74 -4.73 -6.60
N SER A 47 -8.09 -3.47 -6.84
CA SER A 47 -7.85 -2.37 -5.90
C SER A 47 -9.03 -1.41 -5.89
N PHE A 48 -9.67 -1.24 -4.74
CA PHE A 48 -10.88 -0.45 -4.58
C PHE A 48 -10.98 0.16 -3.18
N THR A 49 -11.94 1.06 -2.98
CA THR A 49 -12.30 1.59 -1.66
C THR A 49 -13.64 1.04 -1.21
N ASP A 50 -13.80 0.82 0.09
CA ASP A 50 -15.12 0.57 0.68
C ASP A 50 -15.89 1.88 0.90
N GLU A 51 -17.10 1.78 1.46
CA GLU A 51 -17.97 2.92 1.77
C GLU A 51 -17.38 3.87 2.83
N ALA A 52 -16.49 3.36 3.69
CA ALA A 52 -15.79 4.14 4.71
C ALA A 52 -14.51 4.82 4.17
N GLY A 53 -14.14 4.55 2.91
CA GLY A 53 -12.94 5.10 2.28
C GLY A 53 -11.64 4.36 2.62
N ASN A 54 -11.72 3.17 3.21
CA ASN A 54 -10.54 2.31 3.38
C ASN A 54 -10.07 1.81 2.02
N VAL A 55 -8.75 1.67 1.85
CA VAL A 55 -8.18 1.10 0.62
C VAL A 55 -7.98 -0.40 0.79
N ILE A 56 -8.50 -1.17 -0.15
CA ILE A 56 -8.35 -2.62 -0.23
C ILE A 56 -7.62 -2.97 -1.51
N ILE A 57 -6.52 -3.73 -1.40
CA ILE A 57 -5.76 -4.30 -2.52
C ILE A 57 -5.74 -5.82 -2.34
N ARG A 58 -6.31 -6.56 -3.29
CA ARG A 58 -6.38 -8.02 -3.24
C ARG A 58 -5.36 -8.64 -4.19
N LYS A 59 -4.59 -9.59 -3.66
CA LYS A 59 -3.61 -10.37 -4.41
C LYS A 59 -3.97 -11.86 -4.31
N PRO A 60 -4.04 -12.59 -5.44
CA PRO A 60 -4.28 -14.03 -5.40
C PRO A 60 -3.11 -14.76 -4.72
N ALA A 61 -3.37 -16.00 -4.29
CA ALA A 61 -2.33 -16.87 -3.79
C ALA A 61 -1.23 -17.07 -4.84
N THR A 62 0.00 -17.25 -4.38
CA THR A 62 1.07 -17.75 -5.25
C THR A 62 0.80 -19.22 -5.60
N ALA A 63 1.29 -19.67 -6.76
CA ALA A 63 1.10 -21.04 -7.22
C ALA A 63 1.40 -22.07 -6.12
N GLY A 64 0.45 -22.98 -5.88
CA GLY A 64 0.57 -24.04 -4.87
C GLY A 64 0.10 -23.63 -3.47
N MET A 65 -0.47 -22.44 -3.31
CA MET A 65 -1.02 -21.95 -2.03
C MET A 65 -2.53 -21.64 -2.11
N ASP A 66 -3.20 -22.07 -3.17
CA ASP A 66 -4.60 -21.76 -3.48
C ASP A 66 -5.60 -22.32 -2.45
N ASP A 67 -5.21 -23.36 -1.71
CA ASP A 67 -6.01 -24.02 -0.68
C ASP A 67 -5.82 -23.44 0.73
N ARG A 68 -4.96 -22.43 0.88
CA ARG A 68 -4.62 -21.83 2.16
C ARG A 68 -5.61 -20.73 2.53
N LYS A 69 -5.73 -20.49 3.84
CA LYS A 69 -6.57 -19.40 4.35
C LYS A 69 -6.00 -18.06 3.88
N GLY A 70 -6.89 -17.17 3.43
CA GLY A 70 -6.56 -15.78 3.14
C GLY A 70 -6.03 -15.06 4.39
N VAL A 71 -5.13 -14.11 4.18
CA VAL A 71 -4.53 -13.29 5.23
C VAL A 71 -4.75 -11.82 4.89
N ILE A 72 -5.07 -11.02 5.90
CA ILE A 72 -5.16 -9.57 5.80
C ILE A 72 -3.94 -8.97 6.47
N LEU A 73 -3.21 -8.11 5.74
CA LEU A 73 -2.19 -7.23 6.30
C LEU A 73 -2.81 -5.84 6.44
N GLN A 74 -2.89 -5.33 7.67
CA GLN A 74 -3.58 -4.08 7.96
C GLN A 74 -2.60 -3.02 8.50
N ALA A 75 -2.78 -1.79 8.03
CA ALA A 75 -2.14 -0.58 8.51
C ALA A 75 -3.09 0.61 8.29
N HIS A 76 -2.79 1.77 8.88
CA HIS A 76 -3.54 3.01 8.63
C HIS A 76 -2.74 3.94 7.70
N MET A 77 -3.45 4.81 6.96
CA MET A 77 -2.88 5.58 5.85
C MET A 77 -2.45 7.00 6.24
N ASP A 78 -3.03 7.56 7.29
CA ASP A 78 -2.80 8.93 7.76
C ASP A 78 -1.57 9.04 8.68
N MET A 79 -1.10 10.28 8.85
CA MET A 79 -0.15 10.68 9.89
C MET A 79 -0.71 11.84 10.71
N VAL A 80 -0.18 11.95 11.93
CA VAL A 80 -0.33 13.11 12.81
C VAL A 80 0.65 14.20 12.37
#